data_AF-A0A959FYR5-F1
#
_entry.id   AF-A0A959FYR5-F1
#
_cell.length_a   1.000
_cell.length_b   1.000
_cell.length_c   1.000
_cell.angle_alpha   90.00
_cell.angle_beta   90.00
_cell.angle_gamma   90.00
#
_symmetry.space_group_name_H-M   'P 1'
#
loop_
_entity.id
_entity.type
_entity.pdbx_description
1 polymer ?
#
loop_
_entity_poly.entity_id
_entity_poly.type
_entity_poly.pdbx_seq_one_letter_code
_entity_poly.pdbx_strand_id
1 'polypeptide(L)'
;MFTKSLLPYPLLLLFLLVIACSPQPSVKNQYAVIPLPQSLSAQDGQFVLTQDLVITAAENPAVQKVLDGFAAYLQQETGLSISTSAEKGGAAVLFEIQETVEHPEGYALTITPEQVRVSAQTPQGLFYATQTLKQLLQKDPNLGWYLPAVQISDAPRFSYRGMHLDVVRHFHPVETVKAMLDQLAYHKLNTFHWHLTDDQGWRIEIK
;
A
#
# COMPACT_ATOMS: atom_id res chain seq x y z
N MET A 1 -29.65 -73.36 -16.85
CA MET A 1 -29.22 -72.39 -17.89
C MET A 1 -29.53 -71.00 -17.34
N PHE A 2 -28.57 -70.38 -16.64
CA PHE A 2 -28.73 -69.07 -15.99
C PHE A 2 -27.78 -68.09 -16.69
N THR A 3 -28.33 -67.14 -17.45
CA THR A 3 -27.56 -66.08 -18.10
C THR A 3 -27.64 -64.81 -17.24
N LYS A 4 -26.52 -64.45 -16.61
CA LYS A 4 -26.35 -63.15 -15.95
C LYS A 4 -26.08 -62.09 -17.02
N SER A 5 -26.98 -61.12 -17.14
CA SER A 5 -26.77 -59.91 -17.94
C SER A 5 -25.90 -58.93 -17.15
N LEU A 6 -24.71 -58.65 -17.66
CA LEU A 6 -23.82 -57.60 -17.19
C LEU A 6 -24.28 -56.28 -17.82
N LEU A 7 -24.83 -55.37 -17.01
CA LEU A 7 -25.06 -53.99 -17.43
C LEU A 7 -23.71 -53.27 -17.62
N PRO A 8 -23.56 -52.40 -18.64
CA PRO A 8 -22.33 -51.68 -18.88
C PRO A 8 -22.19 -50.54 -17.87
N TYR A 9 -21.14 -50.58 -17.07
CA TYR A 9 -20.76 -49.58 -16.06
C TYR A 9 -19.88 -48.39 -16.56
N PRO A 10 -19.72 -48.03 -17.87
CA PRO A 10 -18.80 -46.94 -18.21
C PRO A 10 -19.45 -45.54 -18.13
N LEU A 11 -20.78 -45.43 -18.03
CA LEU A 11 -21.46 -44.12 -18.05
C LEU A 11 -21.50 -43.42 -16.68
N LEU A 12 -21.39 -44.16 -15.57
CA LEU A 12 -21.48 -43.59 -14.21
C LEU A 12 -20.18 -42.88 -13.78
N LEU A 13 -19.04 -43.26 -14.35
CA LEU A 13 -17.73 -42.67 -14.05
C LEU A 13 -17.51 -41.31 -14.73
N LEU A 14 -18.21 -41.03 -15.84
CA LEU A 14 -18.07 -39.75 -16.56
C LEU A 14 -18.84 -38.60 -15.88
N PHE A 15 -19.85 -38.92 -15.06
CA PHE A 15 -20.67 -37.90 -14.38
C PHE A 15 -20.03 -37.37 -13.08
N LEU A 16 -19.07 -38.10 -12.52
CA LEU A 16 -18.37 -37.73 -11.27
C LEU A 16 -17.20 -36.76 -11.48
N LEU A 17 -16.72 -36.56 -12.71
CA LEU A 17 -15.59 -35.66 -13.00
C LEU A 17 -15.99 -34.18 -13.17
N VAL A 18 -17.27 -33.86 -13.30
CA VAL A 18 -17.74 -32.50 -13.61
C VAL A 18 -18.03 -31.67 -12.34
N ILE A 19 -18.02 -32.29 -11.15
CA ILE A 19 -18.37 -31.62 -9.88
C ILE A 19 -17.13 -31.01 -9.17
N ALA A 20 -15.91 -31.22 -9.69
CA ALA A 20 -14.69 -30.78 -9.03
C ALA A 20 -14.29 -29.31 -9.26
N CYS A 21 -15.04 -28.55 -10.07
CA CYS A 21 -14.73 -27.14 -10.34
C CYS A 21 -15.73 -26.23 -9.62
N SER A 22 -15.73 -26.25 -8.30
CA SER A 22 -16.37 -25.22 -7.50
C SER A 22 -15.48 -23.97 -7.55
N PRO A 23 -15.92 -22.82 -8.09
CA PRO A 23 -15.15 -21.59 -8.00
C PRO A 23 -14.92 -21.28 -6.51
N GLN A 24 -13.66 -21.17 -6.10
CA GLN A 24 -13.34 -20.71 -4.76
C GLN A 24 -13.93 -19.30 -4.56
N PRO A 25 -14.41 -18.97 -3.34
CA PRO A 25 -14.90 -17.63 -3.06
C PRO A 25 -13.81 -16.61 -3.41
N SER A 26 -14.03 -15.81 -4.44
CA SER A 26 -13.10 -14.77 -4.88
C SER A 26 -13.20 -13.60 -3.93
N VAL A 27 -12.12 -13.29 -3.21
CA VAL A 27 -12.05 -12.07 -2.39
C VAL A 27 -12.18 -10.85 -3.30
N LYS A 28 -13.14 -9.98 -2.98
CA LYS A 28 -13.45 -8.80 -3.80
C LYS A 28 -12.42 -7.70 -3.55
N ASN A 29 -11.57 -7.46 -4.53
CA ASN A 29 -10.58 -6.38 -4.48
C ASN A 29 -11.28 -5.00 -4.41
N GLN A 30 -10.82 -4.15 -3.49
CA GLN A 30 -11.24 -2.76 -3.37
C GLN A 30 -10.06 -1.82 -3.61
N TYR A 31 -10.31 -0.68 -4.26
CA TYR A 31 -9.28 0.29 -4.65
C TYR A 31 -9.65 1.70 -4.18
N ALA A 32 -9.91 1.85 -2.87
CA ALA A 32 -10.35 3.10 -2.27
C ALA A 32 -9.17 4.04 -1.96
N VAL A 33 -8.51 4.54 -3.00
CA VAL A 33 -7.35 5.44 -2.88
C VAL A 33 -7.77 6.90 -3.00
N ILE A 34 -7.38 7.71 -2.02
CA ILE A 34 -7.59 9.14 -1.91
C ILE A 34 -6.23 9.83 -1.65
N PRO A 35 -5.84 10.85 -2.43
CA PRO A 35 -6.48 11.32 -3.65
C PRO A 35 -6.55 10.25 -4.74
N LEU A 36 -7.50 10.38 -5.67
CA LEU A 36 -7.61 9.47 -6.82
C LEU A 36 -6.31 9.54 -7.64
N PRO A 37 -5.60 8.42 -7.86
CA PRO A 37 -4.39 8.43 -8.66
C PRO A 37 -4.63 8.88 -10.09
N GLN A 38 -3.60 9.44 -10.73
CA GLN A 38 -3.69 9.84 -12.14
C GLN A 38 -4.09 8.67 -13.06
N SER A 39 -3.58 7.46 -12.80
CA SER A 39 -3.99 6.22 -13.47
C SER A 39 -4.03 5.05 -12.49
N LEU A 40 -5.08 4.25 -12.56
CA LEU A 40 -5.26 3.00 -11.80
C LEU A 40 -5.92 1.96 -12.69
N SER A 41 -5.23 0.82 -12.88
CA SER A 41 -5.75 -0.35 -13.57
C SER A 41 -5.78 -1.54 -12.63
N ALA A 42 -6.99 -2.00 -12.28
CA ALA A 42 -7.17 -3.24 -11.53
C ALA A 42 -6.56 -4.43 -12.30
N GLN A 43 -5.98 -5.36 -11.57
CA GLN A 43 -5.42 -6.61 -12.09
C GLN A 43 -6.02 -7.79 -11.32
N ASP A 44 -5.88 -8.98 -11.88
CA ASP A 44 -6.36 -10.20 -11.24
C ASP A 44 -5.43 -10.65 -10.11
N GLY A 45 -6.03 -11.12 -9.01
CA GLY A 45 -5.33 -11.69 -7.87
C GLY A 45 -5.01 -10.71 -6.74
N GLN A 46 -4.23 -11.19 -5.79
CA GLN A 46 -3.84 -10.49 -4.57
C GLN A 46 -2.42 -10.89 -4.17
N PHE A 47 -1.64 -9.92 -3.71
CA PHE A 47 -0.40 -10.16 -3.00
C PHE A 47 -0.72 -10.40 -1.52
N VAL A 48 -0.53 -11.62 -1.02
CA VAL A 48 -0.78 -11.94 0.40
C VAL A 48 0.49 -11.68 1.21
N LEU A 49 0.36 -10.90 2.28
CA LEU A 49 1.48 -10.62 3.18
C LEU A 49 1.75 -11.87 4.04
N THR A 50 2.98 -12.37 3.98
CA THR A 50 3.42 -13.54 4.76
C THR A 50 4.13 -13.10 6.04
N GLN A 51 4.36 -14.06 6.95
CA GLN A 51 5.35 -13.86 8.02
C GLN A 51 6.73 -13.59 7.43
N ASP A 52 7.53 -12.83 8.18
CA ASP A 52 8.92 -12.46 7.85
C ASP A 52 9.06 -11.78 6.48
N LEU A 53 8.14 -10.87 6.17
CA LEU A 53 8.18 -10.09 4.93
C LEU A 53 9.41 -9.17 4.92
N VAL A 54 10.17 -9.21 3.83
CA VAL A 54 11.32 -8.34 3.62
C VAL A 54 10.99 -7.30 2.56
N ILE A 55 11.18 -6.03 2.92
CA ILE A 55 11.08 -4.88 2.00
C ILE A 55 12.49 -4.49 1.58
N THR A 56 12.74 -4.41 0.28
CA THR A 56 14.09 -4.14 -0.22
C THR A 56 14.18 -2.89 -1.06
N ALA A 57 15.34 -2.25 -0.99
CA ALA A 57 15.72 -1.15 -1.87
C ALA A 57 17.24 -1.14 -2.07
N ALA A 58 17.71 -0.39 -3.07
CA ALA A 58 19.14 -0.07 -3.14
C ALA A 58 19.58 0.75 -1.91
N GLU A 59 20.84 0.59 -1.50
CA GLU A 59 21.40 1.33 -0.36
C GLU A 59 21.36 2.84 -0.60
N ASN A 60 20.48 3.52 0.14
CA ASN A 60 20.32 4.97 0.14
C ASN A 60 19.68 5.39 1.48
N PRO A 61 20.31 6.26 2.29
CA PRO A 61 19.79 6.60 3.62
C PRO A 61 18.38 7.21 3.63
N ALA A 62 18.04 8.03 2.64
CA ALA A 62 16.72 8.65 2.56
C ALA A 62 15.64 7.64 2.15
N VAL A 63 15.97 6.70 1.26
CA VAL A 63 15.10 5.58 0.90
C VAL A 63 14.92 4.63 2.07
N GLN A 64 16.00 4.32 2.79
CA GLN A 64 15.96 3.45 3.97
C GLN A 64 14.99 3.99 5.03
N LYS A 65 14.99 5.31 5.28
CA LYS A 65 14.02 5.95 6.20
C LYS A 65 12.56 5.76 5.76
N VAL A 66 12.29 5.75 4.45
CA VAL A 66 10.94 5.47 3.91
C VAL A 66 10.57 4.01 4.14
N LEU A 67 11.50 3.09 3.88
CA LEU A 67 11.31 1.67 4.11
C LEU A 67 11.06 1.36 5.59
N ASP A 68 11.89 1.89 6.48
CA ASP A 68 11.75 1.69 7.94
C ASP A 68 10.40 2.19 8.44
N GLY A 69 9.99 3.38 8.00
CA GLY A 69 8.69 3.96 8.37
C GLY A 69 7.50 3.14 7.85
N PHE A 70 7.61 2.57 6.65
CA PHE A 70 6.56 1.72 6.08
C PHE A 70 6.55 0.33 6.72
N ALA A 71 7.71 -0.26 6.98
CA ALA A 71 7.85 -1.52 7.70
C ALA A 71 7.27 -1.41 9.11
N ALA A 72 7.58 -0.34 9.85
CA ALA A 72 7.03 -0.08 11.17
C ALA A 72 5.50 0.07 11.12
N TYR A 73 4.96 0.77 10.12
CA TYR A 73 3.51 0.85 9.92
C TYR A 73 2.89 -0.53 9.68
N LEU A 74 3.45 -1.33 8.76
CA LEU A 74 2.92 -2.66 8.47
C LEU A 74 3.00 -3.58 9.68
N GLN A 75 4.10 -3.55 10.44
CA GLN A 75 4.23 -4.32 11.66
C GLN A 75 3.18 -3.92 12.71
N GLN A 76 2.97 -2.62 12.90
CA GLN A 76 1.96 -2.11 13.84
C GLN A 76 0.54 -2.51 13.43
N GLU A 77 0.19 -2.38 12.14
CA GLU A 77 -1.15 -2.66 11.63
C GLU A 77 -1.44 -4.16 11.56
N THR A 78 -0.46 -4.94 11.10
CA THR A 78 -0.67 -6.36 10.77
C THR A 78 -0.27 -7.33 11.87
N GLY A 79 0.65 -6.93 12.75
CA GLY A 79 1.31 -7.81 13.72
C GLY A 79 2.34 -8.78 13.13
N LEU A 80 2.64 -8.68 11.83
CA LEU A 80 3.63 -9.50 11.15
C LEU A 80 5.07 -9.03 11.45
N SER A 81 6.03 -9.94 11.38
CA SER A 81 7.45 -9.60 11.38
C SER A 81 7.82 -9.00 10.01
N ILE A 82 8.18 -7.71 9.99
CA ILE A 82 8.57 -6.99 8.77
C ILE A 82 9.98 -6.47 8.96
N SER A 83 10.86 -6.72 7.99
CA SER A 83 12.23 -6.24 8.00
C SER A 83 12.61 -5.57 6.68
N THR A 84 13.71 -4.84 6.67
CA THR A 84 14.22 -4.13 5.51
C THR A 84 15.60 -4.63 5.12
N SER A 85 15.92 -4.72 3.84
CA SER A 85 17.25 -5.13 3.35
C SER A 85 17.70 -4.33 2.14
N ALA A 86 19.02 -4.18 1.99
CA ALA A 86 19.64 -3.58 0.81
C ALA A 86 19.79 -4.57 -0.38
N GLU A 87 19.55 -5.86 -0.15
CA GLU A 87 19.73 -6.90 -1.17
C GLU A 87 18.51 -6.99 -2.10
N LYS A 88 18.72 -6.74 -3.39
CA LYS A 88 17.63 -6.70 -4.39
C LYS A 88 17.09 -8.08 -4.82
N GLY A 89 17.79 -9.17 -4.50
CA GLY A 89 17.51 -10.50 -5.06
C GLY A 89 16.25 -11.15 -4.48
N GLY A 90 15.24 -11.42 -5.33
CA GLY A 90 14.08 -12.26 -4.97
C GLY A 90 13.09 -11.65 -3.98
N ALA A 91 13.14 -10.33 -3.76
CA ALA A 91 12.30 -9.68 -2.76
C ALA A 91 10.82 -9.59 -3.18
N ALA A 92 9.93 -9.95 -2.25
CA ALA A 92 8.49 -9.89 -2.44
C ALA A 92 7.97 -8.43 -2.47
N VAL A 93 8.66 -7.50 -1.82
CA VAL A 93 8.38 -6.05 -1.89
C VAL A 93 9.66 -5.30 -2.21
N LEU A 94 9.68 -4.62 -3.36
CA LEU A 94 10.85 -3.94 -3.92
C LEU A 94 10.57 -2.46 -4.19
N PHE A 95 11.43 -1.60 -3.67
CA PHE A 95 11.44 -0.16 -3.89
C PHE A 95 12.67 0.25 -4.68
N GLU A 96 12.49 1.03 -5.75
CA GLU A 96 13.57 1.40 -6.66
C GLU A 96 13.53 2.88 -7.02
N ILE A 97 14.72 3.48 -7.08
CA ILE A 97 14.89 4.78 -7.74
C ILE A 97 15.03 4.54 -9.24
N GLN A 98 14.15 5.17 -10.04
CA GLN A 98 14.12 5.07 -11.49
C GLN A 98 13.88 6.45 -12.12
N GLU A 99 14.81 6.86 -12.99
CA GLU A 99 14.75 8.18 -13.66
C GLU A 99 13.58 8.30 -14.66
N THR A 100 13.02 7.17 -15.10
CA THR A 100 11.88 7.11 -16.03
C THR A 100 10.58 7.67 -15.43
N VAL A 101 10.49 7.81 -14.10
CA VAL A 101 9.38 8.50 -13.44
C VAL A 101 9.69 10.00 -13.41
N GLU A 102 9.18 10.76 -14.39
CA GLU A 102 9.65 12.12 -14.64
C GLU A 102 9.35 13.13 -13.51
N HIS A 103 8.22 12.97 -12.80
CA HIS A 103 7.82 13.92 -11.77
C HIS A 103 8.51 13.62 -10.42
N PRO A 104 9.10 14.61 -9.72
CA PRO A 104 9.83 14.37 -8.46
C PRO A 104 8.99 13.75 -7.35
N GLU A 105 7.72 14.16 -7.25
CA GLU A 105 6.72 13.58 -6.31
C GLU A 105 5.98 12.36 -6.91
N GLY A 106 6.27 11.98 -8.15
CA GLY A 106 5.56 10.90 -8.85
C GLY A 106 6.08 9.51 -8.47
N TYR A 107 5.24 8.50 -8.69
CA TYR A 107 5.59 7.10 -8.50
C TYR A 107 4.81 6.18 -9.44
N ALA A 108 5.37 5.00 -9.70
CA ALA A 108 4.70 3.87 -10.30
C ALA A 108 4.62 2.74 -9.27
N LEU A 109 3.47 2.07 -9.20
CA LEU A 109 3.21 0.97 -8.29
C LEU A 109 2.60 -0.20 -9.07
N THR A 110 3.24 -1.35 -8.99
CA THR A 110 2.74 -2.61 -9.57
C THR A 110 2.61 -3.64 -8.46
N ILE A 111 1.43 -4.23 -8.33
CA ILE A 111 1.14 -5.31 -7.39
C ILE A 111 0.67 -6.51 -8.21
N THR A 112 1.39 -7.61 -8.09
CA THR A 112 1.00 -8.94 -8.61
C THR A 112 0.91 -9.92 -7.44
N PRO A 113 0.35 -11.13 -7.62
CA PRO A 113 0.34 -12.14 -6.55
C PRO A 113 1.74 -12.51 -6.02
N GLU A 114 2.78 -12.32 -6.83
CA GLU A 114 4.16 -12.70 -6.51
C GLU A 114 5.00 -11.54 -5.97
N GLN A 115 4.72 -10.29 -6.38
CA GLN A 115 5.58 -9.15 -6.06
C GLN A 115 4.83 -7.81 -5.99
N VAL A 116 5.23 -6.98 -5.03
CA VAL A 116 4.96 -5.54 -4.99
C VAL A 116 6.21 -4.79 -5.46
N ARG A 117 6.08 -3.97 -6.49
CA ARG A 117 7.16 -3.11 -6.99
C ARG A 117 6.74 -1.65 -6.94
N VAL A 118 7.59 -0.82 -6.36
CA VAL A 118 7.44 0.63 -6.29
C VAL A 118 8.65 1.28 -6.97
N SER A 119 8.38 2.17 -7.91
CA SER A 119 9.41 2.96 -8.59
C SER A 119 9.12 4.44 -8.47
N ALA A 120 10.14 5.26 -8.20
CA ALA A 120 10.03 6.72 -8.27
C ALA A 120 11.40 7.35 -8.57
N GLN A 121 11.44 8.60 -9.02
CA GLN A 121 12.72 9.30 -9.21
C GLN A 121 13.36 9.75 -7.89
N THR A 122 12.55 9.98 -6.85
CA THR A 122 13.03 10.50 -5.56
C THR A 122 12.50 9.70 -4.38
N PRO A 123 13.17 9.78 -3.20
CA PRO A 123 12.62 9.24 -1.96
C PRO A 123 11.24 9.81 -1.59
N GLN A 124 10.92 11.04 -2.00
CA GLN A 124 9.60 11.64 -1.76
C GLN A 124 8.50 10.95 -2.58
N GLY A 125 8.76 10.60 -3.84
CA GLY A 125 7.84 9.80 -4.65
C GLY A 125 7.61 8.41 -4.05
N LEU A 126 8.67 7.75 -3.58
CA LEU A 126 8.55 6.48 -2.84
C LEU A 126 7.69 6.64 -1.58
N PHE A 127 7.90 7.71 -0.82
CA PHE A 127 7.08 8.01 0.36
C PHE A 127 5.60 8.16 0.01
N TYR A 128 5.24 8.85 -1.08
CA TYR A 128 3.85 8.95 -1.50
C TYR A 128 3.27 7.61 -1.98
N ALA A 129 4.06 6.76 -2.62
CA ALA A 129 3.66 5.40 -2.96
C ALA A 129 3.29 4.60 -1.70
N THR A 130 4.05 4.75 -0.60
CA THR A 130 3.69 4.08 0.66
C THR A 130 2.32 4.51 1.17
N GLN A 131 1.91 5.78 1.00
CA GLN A 131 0.59 6.22 1.43
C GLN A 131 -0.53 5.55 0.62
N THR A 132 -0.30 5.30 -0.66
CA THR A 132 -1.21 4.51 -1.50
C THR A 132 -1.23 3.05 -1.07
N LEU A 133 -0.08 2.44 -0.78
CA LEU A 133 0.00 1.07 -0.28
C LEU A 133 -0.76 0.90 1.04
N LYS A 134 -0.64 1.85 1.97
CA LYS A 134 -1.40 1.85 3.23
C LYS A 134 -2.91 1.82 2.99
N GLN A 135 -3.40 2.57 1.99
CA GLN A 135 -4.81 2.63 1.62
C GLN A 135 -5.29 1.37 0.88
N LEU A 136 -4.39 0.68 0.17
CA LEU A 136 -4.70 -0.56 -0.53
C LEU A 136 -4.68 -1.79 0.38
N LEU A 137 -4.00 -1.72 1.53
CA LEU A 137 -3.88 -2.81 2.50
C LEU A 137 -5.27 -3.22 3.02
N GLN A 138 -5.59 -4.50 2.85
CA GLN A 138 -6.87 -5.08 3.22
C GLN A 138 -6.67 -6.32 4.08
N LYS A 139 -7.69 -6.67 4.85
CA LYS A 139 -7.74 -7.88 5.66
C LYS A 139 -8.93 -8.72 5.26
N ASP A 140 -8.70 -9.96 4.87
CA ASP A 140 -9.72 -10.97 4.66
C ASP A 140 -9.64 -12.03 5.77
N PRO A 141 -10.77 -12.55 6.28
CA PRO A 141 -10.77 -13.58 7.33
C PRO A 141 -10.03 -14.87 6.97
N ASN A 142 -9.96 -15.24 5.69
CA ASN A 142 -9.35 -16.49 5.21
C ASN A 142 -7.96 -16.28 4.62
N LEU A 143 -7.75 -15.19 3.86
CA LEU A 143 -6.44 -14.90 3.25
C LEU A 143 -5.47 -14.19 4.22
N GLY A 144 -5.97 -13.52 5.25
CA GLY A 144 -5.17 -12.64 6.10
C GLY A 144 -4.99 -11.26 5.48
N TRP A 145 -3.84 -10.64 5.72
CA TRP A 145 -3.50 -9.32 5.17
C TRP A 145 -3.04 -9.44 3.73
N TYR A 146 -3.58 -8.60 2.84
CA TYR A 146 -3.24 -8.63 1.42
C TYR A 146 -3.30 -7.24 0.77
N LEU A 147 -2.67 -7.14 -0.39
CA LEU A 147 -2.81 -6.01 -1.31
C LEU A 147 -3.47 -6.51 -2.61
N PRO A 148 -4.52 -5.85 -3.12
CA PRO A 148 -5.14 -6.23 -4.37
C PRO A 148 -4.18 -5.96 -5.54
N ALA A 149 -4.14 -6.86 -6.52
CA ALA A 149 -3.30 -6.67 -7.70
C ALA A 149 -3.75 -5.42 -8.48
N VAL A 150 -2.80 -4.58 -8.86
CA VAL A 150 -3.06 -3.27 -9.48
C VAL A 150 -1.82 -2.74 -10.17
N GLN A 151 -2.03 -1.89 -11.19
CA GLN A 151 -1.00 -1.01 -11.74
C GLN A 151 -1.45 0.44 -11.56
N ILE A 152 -0.59 1.25 -10.95
CA ILE A 152 -0.82 2.66 -10.67
C ILE A 152 0.36 3.47 -11.21
N SER A 153 0.06 4.58 -11.87
CA SER A 153 1.01 5.65 -12.18
C SER A 153 0.40 6.94 -11.68
N ASP A 154 1.13 7.65 -10.82
CA ASP A 154 0.57 8.77 -10.08
C ASP A 154 1.59 9.90 -9.93
N ALA A 155 1.10 11.11 -10.07
CA ALA A 155 1.83 12.35 -9.85
C ALA A 155 0.84 13.46 -9.48
N PRO A 156 1.23 14.41 -8.64
CA PRO A 156 0.32 15.48 -8.24
C PRO A 156 0.09 16.46 -9.38
N ARG A 157 -1.16 16.90 -9.53
CA ARG A 157 -1.52 17.98 -10.47
C ARG A 157 -0.92 19.34 -10.07
N PHE A 158 -0.80 19.60 -8.77
CA PHE A 158 -0.30 20.85 -8.23
C PHE A 158 0.81 20.58 -7.22
N SER A 159 1.89 21.37 -7.29
CA SER A 159 3.04 21.24 -6.41
C SER A 159 2.77 21.74 -4.99
N TYR A 160 1.81 22.66 -4.78
CA TYR A 160 1.44 23.14 -3.46
C TYR A 160 0.12 22.50 -3.00
N ARG A 161 0.18 21.70 -1.95
CA ARG A 161 -0.99 21.03 -1.36
C ARG A 161 -0.94 21.22 0.15
N GLY A 162 -1.50 22.34 0.59
CA GLY A 162 -1.31 22.84 1.95
C GLY A 162 -2.53 22.73 2.85
N MET A 163 -2.28 22.73 4.16
CA MET A 163 -3.30 22.91 5.20
C MET A 163 -2.86 24.02 6.16
N HIS A 164 -3.79 24.92 6.51
CA HIS A 164 -3.56 26.00 7.47
C HIS A 164 -4.16 25.66 8.85
N LEU A 165 -3.33 25.62 9.89
CA LEU A 165 -3.75 25.41 11.27
C LEU A 165 -3.51 26.67 12.13
N ASP A 166 -4.60 27.18 12.69
CA ASP A 166 -4.60 28.24 13.70
C ASP A 166 -4.49 27.63 15.10
N VAL A 167 -3.36 27.87 15.77
CA VAL A 167 -3.13 27.47 17.17
C VAL A 167 -3.19 28.65 18.14
N VAL A 168 -3.57 29.83 17.65
CA VAL A 168 -3.62 31.05 18.45
C VAL A 168 -4.96 31.18 19.13
N ARG A 169 -6.06 31.01 18.39
CA ARG A 169 -7.43 31.15 18.92
C ARG A 169 -7.73 30.06 19.95
N HIS A 170 -7.27 28.84 19.67
CA HIS A 170 -7.26 27.73 20.61
C HIS A 170 -5.92 27.01 20.53
N PHE A 171 -5.28 26.79 21.69
CA PHE A 171 -4.00 26.10 21.72
C PHE A 171 -4.18 24.59 21.50
N HIS A 172 -3.35 24.02 20.63
CA HIS A 172 -3.28 22.58 20.37
C HIS A 172 -1.95 22.02 20.90
N PRO A 173 -1.97 20.94 21.70
CA PRO A 173 -0.76 20.25 22.12
C PRO A 173 0.05 19.73 20.92
N VAL A 174 1.37 19.58 21.09
CA VAL A 174 2.29 19.08 20.06
C VAL A 174 1.82 17.73 19.49
N GLU A 175 1.34 16.82 20.34
CA GLU A 175 0.87 15.50 19.90
C GLU A 175 -0.37 15.60 19.00
N THR A 176 -1.25 16.57 19.22
CA THR A 176 -2.38 16.84 18.31
C THR A 176 -1.89 17.34 16.95
N VAL A 177 -0.89 18.22 16.94
CA VAL A 177 -0.30 18.73 15.68
C VAL A 177 0.42 17.60 14.92
N LYS A 178 1.17 16.73 15.61
CA LYS A 178 1.81 15.55 15.00
C LYS A 178 0.79 14.58 14.39
N ALA A 179 -0.23 14.20 15.16
CA ALA A 179 -1.29 13.31 14.66
C ALA A 179 -1.98 13.90 13.43
N MET A 180 -2.15 15.22 13.39
CA MET A 180 -2.65 15.91 12.22
C MET A 180 -1.69 15.86 11.04
N LEU A 181 -0.39 16.12 11.24
CA LEU A 181 0.63 15.98 10.19
C LEU A 181 0.65 14.57 9.60
N ASP A 182 0.45 13.54 10.41
CA ASP A 182 0.33 12.15 9.94
C ASP A 182 -0.87 11.97 8.99
N GLN A 183 -2.01 12.59 9.32
CA GLN A 183 -3.19 12.59 8.43
C GLN A 183 -2.94 13.38 7.14
N LEU A 184 -2.28 14.53 7.21
CA LEU A 184 -1.93 15.31 6.02
C LEU A 184 -0.99 14.50 5.10
N ALA A 185 0.00 13.84 5.69
CA ALA A 185 0.93 12.98 4.99
C ALA A 185 0.23 11.79 4.32
N TYR A 186 -0.70 11.12 5.01
CA TYR A 186 -1.51 10.02 4.46
C TYR A 186 -2.27 10.42 3.19
N HIS A 187 -2.72 11.68 3.12
CA HIS A 187 -3.42 12.26 1.97
C HIS A 187 -2.49 13.00 1.00
N LYS A 188 -1.18 12.81 1.10
CA LYS A 188 -0.14 13.38 0.21
C LYS A 188 -0.12 14.92 0.18
N LEU A 189 -0.61 15.57 1.23
CA LEU A 189 -0.38 17.01 1.44
C LEU A 189 1.08 17.22 1.81
N ASN A 190 1.65 18.32 1.34
CA ASN A 190 3.10 18.56 1.39
C ASN A 190 3.47 19.90 2.03
N THR A 191 2.49 20.70 2.41
CA THR A 191 2.72 21.98 3.09
C THR A 191 1.85 22.11 4.32
N PHE A 192 2.45 22.51 5.43
CA PHE A 192 1.75 22.82 6.67
C PHE A 192 1.96 24.30 6.99
N HIS A 193 0.90 25.09 6.85
CA HIS A 193 0.90 26.50 7.20
C HIS A 193 0.47 26.63 8.67
N TRP A 194 1.44 26.91 9.52
CA TRP A 194 1.22 27.00 10.96
C TRP A 194 1.07 28.47 11.39
N HIS A 195 -0.15 28.87 11.75
CA HIS A 195 -0.43 30.23 12.22
C HIS A 195 -0.19 30.31 13.73
N LEU A 196 0.94 30.93 14.08
CA LEU A 196 1.54 30.90 15.42
C LEU A 196 1.28 32.15 16.27
N THR A 197 0.79 33.23 15.67
CA THR A 197 0.64 34.53 16.33
C THR A 197 -0.59 35.28 15.83
N ASP A 198 -1.37 35.84 16.74
CA ASP A 198 -2.57 36.65 16.49
C ASP A 198 -2.88 37.47 17.75
N ASP A 199 -3.95 38.26 17.76
CA ASP A 199 -4.30 39.15 18.86
C ASP A 199 -4.42 38.42 20.22
N GLN A 200 -4.90 37.17 20.19
CA GLN A 200 -5.22 36.38 21.39
C GLN A 200 -4.06 35.51 21.89
N GLY A 201 -2.91 35.49 21.21
CA GLY A 201 -1.79 34.69 21.67
C GLY A 201 -0.57 34.61 20.78
N TRP A 202 0.52 34.16 21.40
CA TRP A 202 1.84 34.00 20.82
C TRP A 202 2.36 32.60 21.14
N ARG A 203 2.64 31.78 20.12
CA ARG A 203 2.88 30.32 20.28
C ARG A 203 4.30 29.86 19.96
N ILE A 204 5.23 30.77 19.72
CA ILE A 204 6.63 30.46 19.42
C ILE A 204 7.57 31.17 20.40
N GLU A 205 8.60 30.50 20.90
CA GLU A 205 9.57 31.15 21.78
C GLU A 205 10.41 32.17 21.00
N ILE A 206 10.55 33.40 21.52
CA ILE A 206 11.53 34.40 21.06
C ILE A 206 12.49 34.67 22.22
N LYS A 207 13.80 34.55 21.98
CA LYS A 207 14.88 34.72 22.97
C LYS A 207 15.54 36.09 22.88
#